data_AF-A0A161XL63-F1
#
_entry.id   AF-A0A161XL63-F1
#
_cell.length_a   1.000
_cell.length_b   1.000
_cell.length_c   1.000
_cell.angle_alpha   90.00
_cell.angle_beta   90.00
_cell.angle_gamma   90.00
#
_symmetry.space_group_name_H-M   'P 1'
#
loop_
_entity.id
_entity.type
_entity.pdbx_description
1 polymer ?
#
loop_
_entity_poly.entity_id
_entity_poly.type
_entity_poly.pdbx_seq_one_letter_code
_entity_poly.pdbx_strand_id
1 'polypeptide(L)'
;MLKLAVDQDTPKPGAFDLGEGLTPVDVWQGLHASEPLWIASAGVEGGEENQIRIDETDLSLLKKLETFPAKRWAQMCDGIGWTALGAVALSWCQSSNDQAFKVAWSSAVNDEKLSDSQKRALKLAKAYD
;
A
#
# COMPACT_ATOMS: atom_id res chain seq x y z
N MET A 1 16.50 -27.32 -26.85
CA MET A 1 16.68 -26.22 -25.88
C MET A 1 16.13 -24.95 -26.51
N LEU A 2 15.06 -24.39 -25.94
CA LEU A 2 14.55 -23.09 -26.36
C LEU A 2 15.49 -22.02 -25.79
N LYS A 3 16.17 -21.28 -26.65
CA LYS A 3 17.03 -20.17 -26.24
C LYS A 3 16.10 -18.98 -26.00
N LEU A 4 15.78 -18.70 -24.74
CA LEU A 4 15.07 -17.45 -24.41
C LEU A 4 15.95 -16.30 -24.88
N ALA A 5 15.43 -15.49 -25.81
CA ALA A 5 16.08 -14.25 -26.18
C ALA A 5 16.19 -13.38 -24.92
N VAL A 6 17.31 -12.69 -24.76
CA VAL A 6 17.37 -11.57 -23.81
C VAL A 6 16.38 -10.55 -24.35
N ASP A 7 15.18 -10.52 -23.77
CA ASP A 7 14.14 -9.59 -24.16
C ASP A 7 14.71 -8.20 -23.95
N GLN A 8 14.76 -7.40 -25.02
CA GLN A 8 15.14 -6.00 -24.85
C GLN A 8 14.06 -5.39 -23.97
N ASP A 9 14.48 -4.60 -22.99
CA ASP A 9 13.62 -4.01 -21.97
C ASP A 9 12.68 -2.97 -22.62
N THR A 10 11.71 -3.48 -23.38
CA THR A 10 10.72 -2.65 -24.08
C THR A 10 9.75 -2.14 -23.03
N PRO A 11 9.58 -0.82 -22.89
CA PRO A 11 8.61 -0.26 -21.96
C PRO A 11 7.24 -0.87 -22.24
N LYS A 12 6.64 -1.50 -21.21
CA LYS A 12 5.29 -2.04 -21.27
C LYS A 12 4.32 -0.89 -20.96
N PRO A 13 3.62 -0.30 -21.95
CA PRO A 13 2.79 0.87 -21.69
C PRO A 13 1.73 0.56 -20.64
N GLY A 14 1.62 1.41 -19.62
CA GLY A 14 0.69 1.23 -18.50
C GLY A 14 1.23 0.39 -17.33
N ALA A 15 2.33 -0.36 -17.52
CA ALA A 15 3.05 -0.95 -16.40
C ALA A 15 4.00 0.09 -15.82
N PHE A 16 3.72 0.52 -14.58
CA PHE A 16 4.61 1.40 -13.84
C PHE A 16 5.55 0.52 -13.01
N ASP A 17 6.85 0.61 -13.28
CA ASP A 17 7.86 -0.11 -12.52
C ASP A 17 8.25 0.71 -11.28
N LEU A 18 8.16 0.07 -10.11
CA LEU A 18 8.63 0.59 -8.82
C LEU A 18 10.00 0.00 -8.43
N GLY A 19 10.63 -0.73 -9.36
CA GLY A 19 11.88 -1.46 -9.19
C GLY A 19 11.64 -2.93 -8.80
N GLU A 20 12.63 -3.78 -9.09
CA GLU A 20 12.60 -5.22 -8.77
C GLU A 20 11.40 -5.97 -9.39
N GLY A 21 10.80 -5.41 -10.44
CA GLY A 21 9.61 -5.98 -11.08
C GLY A 21 8.30 -5.72 -10.33
N LEU A 22 8.29 -4.86 -9.31
CA LEU A 22 7.09 -4.46 -8.59
C LEU A 22 6.33 -3.37 -9.33
N THR A 23 5.01 -3.46 -9.27
CA THR A 23 4.09 -2.44 -9.76
C THR A 23 3.27 -1.86 -8.60
N PRO A 24 2.59 -0.71 -8.79
CA PRO A 24 1.67 -0.17 -7.79
C PRO A 24 0.56 -1.15 -7.38
N VAL A 25 0.15 -2.03 -8.31
CA VAL A 25 -0.87 -3.05 -8.03
C VAL A 25 -0.32 -4.11 -7.08
N ASP A 26 0.95 -4.49 -7.21
CA ASP A 26 1.60 -5.43 -6.30
C ASP A 26 1.70 -4.86 -4.87
N VAL A 27 1.99 -3.56 -4.75
CA VAL A 27 1.97 -2.87 -3.44
C VAL A 27 0.57 -2.88 -2.85
N TRP A 28 -0.46 -2.54 -3.65
CA TRP A 28 -1.85 -2.57 -3.19
C TRP A 28 -2.24 -3.97 -2.72
N GLN A 29 -1.93 -5.01 -3.50
CA GLN A 29 -2.25 -6.39 -3.15
C GLN A 29 -1.47 -6.87 -1.92
N GLY A 30 -0.18 -6.53 -1.81
CA GLY A 30 0.67 -6.90 -0.68
C GLY A 30 0.12 -6.39 0.64
N LEU A 31 -0.28 -5.11 0.70
CA LEU A 31 -0.88 -4.52 1.91
C LEU A 31 -2.17 -5.24 2.32
N HIS A 32 -3.04 -5.58 1.37
CA HIS A 32 -4.29 -6.29 1.68
C HIS A 32 -4.06 -7.77 2.03
N ALA A 33 -2.98 -8.38 1.54
CA ALA A 33 -2.59 -9.72 1.94
C ALA A 33 -2.06 -9.76 3.39
N SER A 34 -1.44 -8.66 3.86
CA SER A 34 -0.97 -8.50 5.24
C SER A 34 -2.10 -8.30 6.24
N GLU A 35 -3.21 -7.65 5.85
CA GLU A 35 -4.31 -7.30 6.76
C GLU A 35 -4.89 -8.49 7.56
N PRO A 36 -5.23 -9.64 6.95
CA PRO A 36 -5.66 -10.82 7.70
C PRO A 36 -4.59 -11.36 8.66
N LEU A 37 -3.30 -11.20 8.32
CA LEU A 37 -2.19 -11.67 9.14
C LEU A 37 -2.01 -10.81 10.39
N TRP A 38 -2.31 -9.51 10.32
CA TRP A 38 -2.35 -8.65 11.49
C TRP A 38 -3.34 -9.16 12.53
N ILE A 39 -4.54 -9.52 12.07
CA ILE A 39 -5.63 -10.01 12.92
C ILE A 39 -5.27 -11.36 13.51
N ALA A 40 -4.76 -12.28 12.69
CA ALA A 40 -4.36 -13.62 13.13
C ALA A 40 -3.20 -13.60 14.15
N SER A 41 -2.34 -12.58 14.08
CA SER A 41 -1.19 -12.43 14.98
C SER A 41 -1.54 -11.66 16.26
N ALA A 42 -2.76 -11.17 16.43
CA ALA A 42 -3.16 -10.40 17.60
C ALA A 42 -3.46 -11.30 18.80
N GLY A 43 -2.76 -11.08 19.93
CA GLY A 43 -3.04 -11.76 21.20
C GLY A 43 -2.62 -13.23 21.27
N VAL A 44 -1.77 -13.70 20.34
CA VAL A 44 -1.24 -15.07 20.31
C VAL A 44 0.24 -15.08 20.72
N GLU A 45 0.73 -16.21 21.24
CA GLU A 45 2.15 -16.41 21.56
C GLU A 45 3.02 -16.22 20.31
N GLY A 46 4.07 -15.40 20.40
CA GLY A 46 4.90 -15.00 19.25
C GLY A 46 4.21 -14.03 18.27
N GLY A 47 2.98 -13.62 18.55
CA GLY A 47 2.19 -12.73 17.69
C GLY A 47 2.78 -11.32 17.56
N GLU A 48 3.43 -10.80 18.60
CA GLU A 48 4.08 -9.47 18.56
C GLU A 48 5.26 -9.44 17.58
N GLU A 49 6.14 -10.44 17.60
CA GLU A 49 7.25 -10.53 16.65
C GLU A 49 6.75 -10.66 15.20
N ASN A 50 5.69 -11.44 14.98
CA ASN A 50 5.06 -11.54 13.67
C ASN A 50 4.48 -10.20 13.22
N GLN A 51 3.79 -9.49 14.11
CA GLN A 51 3.25 -8.16 13.82
C GLN A 51 4.35 -7.15 13.44
N ILE A 52 5.49 -7.16 14.13
CA ILE A 52 6.64 -6.31 13.79
C ILE A 52 7.16 -6.63 12.38
N ARG A 53 7.36 -7.91 12.06
CA ARG A 53 7.85 -8.33 10.73
C ARG A 53 6.88 -7.97 9.61
N ILE A 54 5.57 -8.05 9.88
CA ILE A 54 4.55 -7.64 8.91
C ILE A 54 4.61 -6.11 8.73
N ASP A 55 4.69 -5.34 9.81
CA ASP A 55 4.79 -3.88 9.72
C ASP A 55 6.05 -3.44 8.94
N GLU A 56 7.20 -4.10 9.15
CA GLU A 56 8.42 -3.85 8.38
C GLU A 56 8.22 -4.13 6.88
N THR A 57 7.52 -5.23 6.56
CA THR A 57 7.20 -5.59 5.17
C THR A 57 6.28 -4.55 4.55
N ASP A 58 5.20 -4.18 5.23
CA ASP A 58 4.24 -3.19 4.74
C ASP A 58 4.89 -1.82 4.56
N LEU A 59 5.73 -1.38 5.52
CA LEU A 59 6.50 -0.14 5.40
C LEU A 59 7.48 -0.19 4.23
N SER A 60 8.09 -1.35 3.95
CA SER A 60 8.99 -1.50 2.80
C SER A 60 8.24 -1.34 1.47
N LEU A 61 7.02 -1.87 1.36
CA LEU A 61 6.16 -1.70 0.20
C LEU A 61 5.69 -0.25 0.04
N LEU A 62 5.26 0.39 1.14
CA LEU A 62 4.83 1.78 1.15
C LEU A 62 5.95 2.73 0.71
N LYS A 63 7.20 2.50 1.12
CA LYS A 63 8.37 3.28 0.68
C LYS A 63 8.61 3.20 -0.83
N LYS A 64 8.22 2.10 -1.50
CA LYS A 64 8.33 2.00 -2.97
C LYS A 64 7.42 3.02 -3.69
N LEU A 65 6.43 3.59 -3.01
CA LEU A 65 5.52 4.59 -3.57
C LEU A 65 6.03 6.04 -3.48
N GLU A 66 7.16 6.32 -2.82
CA GLU A 66 7.63 7.71 -2.57
C GLU A 66 7.83 8.53 -3.85
N THR A 67 8.17 7.87 -4.96
CA THR A 67 8.33 8.50 -6.27
C THR A 67 7.13 8.28 -7.19
N PHE A 68 6.14 7.49 -6.77
CA PHE A 68 4.94 7.21 -7.54
C PHE A 68 3.92 8.35 -7.41
N PRO A 69 3.38 8.92 -8.52
CA PRO A 69 2.51 10.08 -8.44
C PRO A 69 1.21 9.81 -7.67
N ALA A 70 0.91 10.62 -6.64
CA ALA A 70 -0.32 10.49 -5.85
C ALA A 70 -1.58 10.51 -6.72
N LYS A 71 -1.61 11.34 -7.77
CA LYS A 71 -2.73 11.38 -8.73
C LYS A 71 -2.95 10.05 -9.44
N ARG A 72 -1.89 9.32 -9.80
CA ARG A 72 -1.99 8.01 -10.47
C ARG A 72 -2.47 6.94 -9.49
N TRP A 73 -1.99 6.97 -8.25
CA TRP A 73 -2.49 6.10 -7.19
C TRP A 73 -3.98 6.33 -6.94
N ALA A 74 -4.40 7.59 -6.80
CA ALA A 74 -5.80 7.94 -6.64
C ALA A 74 -6.66 7.44 -7.81
N GLN A 75 -6.22 7.61 -9.07
CA GLN A 75 -6.92 7.06 -10.24
C GLN A 75 -7.07 5.53 -10.18
N MET A 76 -6.05 4.82 -9.69
CA MET A 76 -6.14 3.37 -9.47
C MET A 76 -7.19 3.05 -8.41
N CYS A 77 -7.16 3.74 -7.27
CA CYS A 77 -8.14 3.58 -6.18
C CYS A 77 -9.56 3.96 -6.57
N ASP A 78 -9.76 4.96 -7.44
CA ASP A 78 -11.06 5.30 -8.00
C ASP A 78 -11.63 4.15 -8.85
N GLY A 79 -10.77 3.39 -9.53
CA GLY A 79 -11.15 2.26 -10.36
C GLY A 79 -11.37 0.96 -9.59
N ILE A 80 -10.49 0.62 -8.64
CA ILE A 80 -10.55 -0.63 -7.86
C ILE A 80 -11.37 -0.51 -6.56
N GLY A 81 -11.57 0.71 -6.07
CA GLY A 81 -12.23 1.00 -4.80
C GLY A 81 -11.25 1.56 -3.75
N TRP A 82 -11.72 2.58 -3.02
CA TRP A 82 -10.99 3.15 -1.89
C TRP A 82 -11.10 2.26 -0.65
N THR A 83 -9.95 1.97 -0.04
CA THR A 83 -9.84 1.25 1.24
C THR A 83 -8.97 2.05 2.21
N ALA A 84 -9.01 1.74 3.50
CA ALA A 84 -8.17 2.39 4.50
C ALA A 84 -6.67 2.24 4.15
N LEU A 85 -6.27 1.05 3.68
CA LEU A 85 -4.93 0.77 3.16
C LEU A 85 -4.61 1.56 1.88
N GLY A 86 -5.57 1.69 0.97
CA GLY A 86 -5.41 2.52 -0.23
C GLY A 86 -5.20 4.00 0.10
N ALA A 87 -5.92 4.53 1.08
CA ALA A 87 -5.73 5.89 1.59
C ALA A 87 -4.37 6.06 2.29
N VAL A 88 -3.96 5.09 3.11
CA VAL A 88 -2.65 5.08 3.75
C VAL A 88 -1.53 5.06 2.70
N ALA A 89 -1.61 4.19 1.69
CA ALA A 89 -0.65 4.14 0.60
C ALA A 89 -0.59 5.45 -0.21
N LEU A 90 -1.72 6.14 -0.39
CA LEU A 90 -1.73 7.47 -0.99
C LEU A 90 -0.82 8.43 -0.21
N SER A 91 -0.80 8.35 1.12
CA SER A 91 0.05 9.25 1.94
C SER A 91 1.54 9.12 1.68
N TRP A 92 1.99 7.97 1.17
CA TRP A 92 3.37 7.73 0.79
C TRP A 92 3.70 8.19 -0.63
N CYS A 93 2.70 8.47 -1.46
CA CYS A 93 2.91 8.83 -2.85
C CYS A 93 3.53 10.22 -3.03
N GLN A 94 4.24 10.40 -4.14
CA GLN A 94 4.83 11.67 -4.53
C GLN A 94 3.76 12.78 -4.57
N SER A 95 4.06 13.91 -3.92
CA SER A 95 3.20 15.09 -3.85
C SER A 95 1.87 14.87 -3.12
N SER A 96 1.72 13.76 -2.38
CA SER A 96 0.63 13.65 -1.41
C SER A 96 0.82 14.63 -0.25
N ASN A 97 -0.28 15.03 0.37
CA ASN A 97 -0.31 15.89 1.55
C ASN A 97 -1.44 15.47 2.49
N ASP A 98 -1.49 16.07 3.68
CA ASP A 98 -2.49 15.79 4.71
C ASP A 98 -3.93 15.93 4.19
N GLN A 99 -4.21 16.94 3.38
CA GLN A 99 -5.54 17.13 2.80
C GLN A 99 -5.91 16.00 1.84
N ALA A 100 -5.00 15.57 0.97
CA ALA A 100 -5.21 14.47 0.04
C ALA A 100 -5.47 13.16 0.79
N PHE A 101 -4.68 12.89 1.84
CA PHE A 101 -4.89 11.74 2.72
C PHE A 101 -6.25 11.78 3.40
N LYS A 102 -6.63 12.91 4.01
CA LYS A 102 -7.94 13.07 4.70
C LYS A 102 -9.12 12.84 3.77
N VAL A 103 -9.04 13.31 2.53
CA VAL A 103 -10.09 13.10 1.51
C VAL A 103 -10.17 11.62 1.13
N ALA A 104 -9.04 10.98 0.86
CA ALA A 104 -8.99 9.55 0.53
C ALA A 104 -9.49 8.69 1.69
N TRP A 105 -9.07 8.99 2.92
CA TRP A 105 -9.49 8.29 4.12
C TRP A 105 -11.00 8.40 4.35
N SER A 106 -11.56 9.60 4.24
CA SER A 106 -13.00 9.84 4.35
C SER A 106 -13.81 9.16 3.25
N SER A 107 -13.19 8.88 2.10
CA SER A 107 -13.83 8.13 1.00
C SER A 107 -13.82 6.62 1.25
N ALA A 108 -12.88 6.14 2.06
CA ALA A 108 -12.69 4.72 2.38
C ALA A 108 -13.35 4.27 3.69
N VAL A 109 -13.49 5.18 4.67
CA VAL A 109 -13.89 4.87 6.04
C VAL A 109 -15.09 5.73 6.42
N ASN A 110 -16.26 5.09 6.52
CA ASN A 110 -17.54 5.75 6.77
C ASN A 110 -17.99 5.71 8.23
N ASP A 111 -17.33 4.92 9.08
CA ASP A 111 -17.76 4.68 10.45
C ASP A 111 -17.13 5.65 11.45
N GLU A 112 -17.92 6.13 12.41
CA GLU A 112 -17.42 6.95 13.53
C GLU A 112 -16.44 6.17 14.42
N LYS A 113 -16.54 4.84 14.44
CA LYS A 113 -15.65 3.96 15.21
C LYS A 113 -14.82 3.09 14.28
N LEU A 114 -13.51 3.34 14.28
CA LEU A 114 -12.55 2.54 13.51
C LEU A 114 -12.50 1.08 13.99
N SER A 115 -12.48 0.15 13.04
CA SER A 115 -12.07 -1.24 13.26
C SER A 115 -10.60 -1.33 13.66
N ASP A 116 -10.17 -2.45 14.23
CA ASP A 116 -8.78 -2.63 14.64
C ASP A 116 -7.80 -2.64 13.46
N SER A 117 -8.23 -3.19 12.31
CA SER A 117 -7.45 -3.08 11.07
C SER A 117 -7.30 -1.62 10.62
N GLN A 118 -8.37 -0.83 10.61
CA GLN A 118 -8.30 0.59 10.25
C GLN A 118 -7.40 1.38 11.20
N LYS A 119 -7.47 1.13 12.51
CA LYS A 119 -6.56 1.75 13.49
C LYS A 119 -5.10 1.39 13.20
N ARG A 120 -4.84 0.14 12.82
CA ARG A 120 -3.50 -0.32 12.48
C ARG A 120 -3.00 0.30 11.17
N ALA A 121 -3.82 0.28 10.12
CA ALA A 121 -3.51 0.94 8.85
C ALA A 121 -3.15 2.41 9.07
N LEU A 122 -3.87 3.12 9.93
CA LEU A 122 -3.59 4.53 10.24
C LEU A 122 -2.19 4.74 10.84
N LYS A 123 -1.65 3.78 11.61
CA LYS A 123 -0.26 3.86 12.14
C LYS A 123 0.80 3.76 11.05
N LEU A 124 0.46 3.21 9.89
CA LEU A 124 1.33 3.10 8.73
C LEU A 124 1.25 4.34 7.83
N ALA A 125 0.33 5.28 8.08
CA ALA A 125 0.24 6.53 7.31
C ALA A 125 1.53 7.34 7.46
N LYS A 126 2.01 7.93 6.35
CA LYS A 126 3.16 8.82 6.39
C LYS A 126 2.77 10.10 7.13
N ALA A 127 3.54 10.46 8.15
CA ALA A 127 3.39 11.74 8.82
C ALA A 127 3.72 12.87 7.83
N TYR A 128 2.93 13.93 7.86
CA TYR A 128 3.23 15.17 7.15
C TYR A 128 3.80 16.15 8.18
N ASP A 129 4.97 16.72 7.87
CA ASP A 129 5.58 17.80 8.65
C ASP A 129 4.84 19.13 8.47
#